data_AF-A0A9P0DY65-F1
#
_entry.id   AF-A0A9P0DY65-F1
#
_cell.length_a   1.000
_cell.length_b   1.000
_cell.length_c   1.000
_cell.angle_alpha   90.00
_cell.angle_beta   90.00
_cell.angle_gamma   90.00
#
_symmetry.space_group_name_H-M   'P 1'
#
loop_
_entity.id
_entity.type
_entity.pdbx_description
1 polymer ?
#
loop_
_entity_poly.entity_id
_entity_poly.type
_entity_poly.pdbx_seq_one_letter_code
_entity_poly.pdbx_strand_id
1 'polypeptide(L)'
;MLFDNLSKCLQENPKLLYDEACVDIFNYLNHSITIYHQYTECHLCNFQPLTTIEANSSTSIVAKTTSDLQFNYTTDNGFCSYQQLLYEHYQYGWNITEECSPMYIKEPADNAYLPILMAFVILFSFGTVWYMIKFVYRNSERLRRLIVWNSEIEHDLGSSTSGTPLIFERQPIIPRKHPQRIKSIDVFRGLCITVMIFVNYGGAQYWFFKHSTWNGITIADLVFPWFLWLMGLSLTVSVQNKLRSLVPRRLMIFQVIRRSLILLLLGLILNSNKNMSTIAELRFPGVLQRLGLTYLVVGLLEVVFTKRTEIEDVSLLQDITSAWRQWLVVISLTAVHTSVTLMAEVPGCPRGYMGPGGLDMNGRFFNCTGGVAGYIDRAIFGNHMYKHAACQRVYENTEFYDPEGILGTLTSILTVYLGVQAGRTSNTYQNVKSKMIRWNIWGISIGLIGGILCLFKRDDGPIPLNKQLWSLSFTLVTAGMAFIIQAYLFLLVDILKKWGGRPLFYPGMNAIALYLGHDLLKDTFPFGWKPTEDTHATFLFMNLWGTFLWVAISIYLYKHNIFLTI
;
A
#
# COMPACT_ATOMS: atom_id res chain seq x y z
N MET A 1 -17.48 19.00 -9.34
CA MET A 1 -18.04 18.95 -10.71
C MET A 1 -19.44 18.44 -10.54
N LEU A 2 -20.38 19.38 -10.62
CA LEU A 2 -21.81 19.15 -10.54
C LEU A 2 -22.19 18.04 -11.52
N PHE A 3 -23.05 17.13 -11.08
CA PHE A 3 -23.64 16.09 -11.89
C PHE A 3 -24.25 16.74 -13.14
N ASP A 4 -23.60 16.53 -14.30
CA ASP A 4 -24.11 17.00 -15.58
C ASP A 4 -25.49 16.37 -15.80
N ASN A 5 -26.51 17.23 -15.68
CA ASN A 5 -27.93 17.00 -15.88
C ASN A 5 -28.23 16.54 -17.32
N LEU A 6 -27.97 15.27 -17.65
CA LEU A 6 -28.57 14.65 -18.82
C LEU A 6 -29.14 13.28 -18.47
N SER A 7 -30.40 13.10 -18.85
CA SER A 7 -31.23 11.89 -18.76
C SER A 7 -30.68 10.74 -19.62
N LYS A 8 -29.44 10.31 -19.38
CA LYS A 8 -28.78 9.23 -20.15
C LYS A 8 -29.50 7.90 -19.98
N CYS A 9 -30.06 7.68 -18.80
CA CYS A 9 -30.65 6.44 -18.35
C CYS A 9 -31.96 6.02 -19.03
N LEU A 10 -32.70 6.98 -19.62
CA LEU A 10 -33.94 6.69 -20.33
C LEU A 10 -33.70 6.14 -21.76
N GLN A 11 -32.45 6.02 -22.20
CA GLN A 11 -32.10 5.44 -23.49
C GLN A 11 -32.07 3.90 -23.39
N GLU A 12 -32.40 3.18 -24.47
CA GLU A 12 -32.38 1.71 -24.48
C GLU A 12 -30.99 1.10 -24.22
N ASN A 13 -29.90 1.85 -24.41
CA ASN A 13 -28.52 1.40 -24.15
C ASN A 13 -27.63 2.58 -23.70
N PRO A 14 -27.70 3.02 -22.43
CA PRO A 14 -26.81 4.06 -21.93
C PRO A 14 -25.37 3.54 -21.89
N LYS A 15 -24.42 4.28 -22.49
CA LYS A 15 -23.00 3.99 -22.33
C LYS A 15 -22.55 4.42 -20.93
N LEU A 16 -22.64 3.50 -19.96
CA LEU A 16 -22.18 3.68 -18.58
C LEU A 16 -20.66 3.46 -18.49
N LEU A 17 -19.98 4.23 -17.65
CA LEU A 17 -18.58 3.98 -17.32
C LEU A 17 -18.46 2.87 -16.25
N TYR A 18 -17.24 2.43 -15.97
CA TYR A 18 -17.01 1.56 -14.82
C TYR A 18 -17.37 2.28 -13.51
N ASP A 19 -17.78 1.51 -12.51
CA ASP A 19 -18.33 2.01 -11.25
C ASP A 19 -19.59 2.92 -11.38
N GLU A 20 -20.39 2.78 -12.46
CA GLU A 20 -21.65 3.52 -12.64
C GLU A 20 -22.85 2.58 -12.80
N ALA A 21 -23.97 2.95 -12.17
CA ALA A 21 -25.28 2.34 -12.33
C ALA A 21 -26.29 3.40 -12.75
N CYS A 22 -27.36 2.92 -13.34
CA CYS A 22 -28.43 3.75 -13.85
C CYS A 22 -29.68 3.58 -12.98
N VAL A 23 -30.30 4.69 -12.55
CA VAL A 23 -31.51 4.67 -11.74
C VAL A 23 -32.58 5.55 -12.38
N ASP A 24 -33.65 4.91 -12.86
CA ASP A 24 -34.86 5.56 -13.34
C ASP A 24 -35.81 5.78 -12.16
N ILE A 25 -36.20 7.02 -11.91
CA ILE A 25 -37.03 7.40 -10.77
C ILE A 25 -38.37 7.95 -11.26
N PHE A 26 -39.46 7.38 -10.76
CA PHE A 26 -40.83 7.73 -11.12
C PHE A 26 -41.56 8.29 -9.90
N ASN A 27 -41.95 9.56 -9.93
CA ASN A 27 -42.75 10.17 -8.88
C ASN A 27 -44.24 10.00 -9.19
N TYR A 28 -44.93 9.12 -8.46
CA TYR A 28 -46.39 8.94 -8.57
C TYR A 28 -47.19 9.76 -7.55
N LEU A 29 -46.53 10.63 -6.77
CA LEU A 29 -47.20 11.53 -5.85
C LEU A 29 -47.72 12.78 -6.57
N ASN A 30 -48.77 13.37 -5.99
CA ASN A 30 -49.39 14.60 -6.50
C ASN A 30 -48.61 15.89 -6.14
N HIS A 31 -47.47 15.76 -5.45
CA HIS A 31 -46.60 16.87 -5.07
C HIS A 31 -45.15 16.62 -5.50
N SER A 32 -44.35 17.68 -5.56
CA SER A 32 -42.92 17.59 -5.86
C SER A 32 -42.13 17.05 -4.67
N ILE A 33 -41.19 16.13 -4.92
CA ILE A 33 -40.37 15.52 -3.88
C ILE A 33 -38.90 15.86 -4.12
N THR A 34 -38.17 16.13 -3.04
CA THR A 34 -36.70 16.22 -3.07
C THR A 34 -36.11 14.90 -2.61
N ILE A 35 -35.28 14.28 -3.44
CA ILE A 35 -34.51 13.10 -3.08
C ILE A 35 -33.19 13.56 -2.53
N TYR A 36 -32.81 13.01 -1.39
CA TYR A 36 -31.52 13.24 -0.78
C TYR A 36 -30.67 11.97 -0.85
N HIS A 37 -29.35 12.14 -0.88
CA HIS A 37 -28.40 11.05 -0.91
C HIS A 37 -27.26 11.25 0.09
N GLN A 38 -26.68 10.13 0.52
CA GLN A 38 -25.46 10.10 1.35
C GLN A 38 -24.64 8.85 1.01
N TYR A 39 -23.32 9.02 0.87
CA TYR A 39 -22.41 7.88 0.79
C TYR A 39 -22.27 7.23 2.16
N THR A 40 -22.34 5.89 2.24
CA THR A 40 -22.15 5.16 3.51
C THR A 40 -20.76 5.34 4.11
N GLU A 41 -19.76 5.66 3.28
CA GLU A 41 -18.41 6.01 3.74
C GLU A 41 -18.30 7.40 4.37
N CYS A 42 -19.34 8.23 4.24
CA CYS A 42 -19.40 9.56 4.85
C CYS A 42 -19.93 9.42 6.29
N HIS A 43 -19.00 9.31 7.23
CA HIS A 43 -19.31 9.15 8.65
C HIS A 43 -19.84 10.48 9.22
N LEU A 44 -21.01 10.45 9.90
CA LEU A 44 -21.65 11.63 10.50
C LEU A 44 -21.86 12.81 9.52
N CYS A 45 -22.23 12.52 8.26
CA CYS A 45 -22.58 13.55 7.29
C CYS A 45 -24.10 13.78 7.20
N ASN A 46 -24.51 14.98 6.76
CA ASN A 46 -25.90 15.25 6.41
C ASN A 46 -26.21 14.76 5.00
N PHE A 47 -27.42 14.26 4.80
CA PHE A 47 -27.99 13.97 3.49
C PHE A 47 -27.97 15.22 2.60
N GLN A 48 -27.43 15.08 1.39
CA GLN A 48 -27.35 16.16 0.40
C GLN A 48 -28.51 16.05 -0.60
N PRO A 49 -29.12 17.17 -1.03
CA PRO A 49 -30.18 17.14 -2.03
C PRO A 49 -29.61 16.68 -3.38
N LEU A 50 -30.16 15.60 -3.93
CA LEU A 50 -29.76 15.04 -5.21
C LEU A 50 -30.51 15.67 -6.37
N THR A 51 -31.84 15.61 -6.34
CA THR A 51 -32.72 16.13 -7.38
C THR A 51 -34.12 16.37 -6.83
N THR A 52 -34.82 17.33 -7.43
CA THR A 52 -36.23 17.63 -7.16
C THR A 52 -37.07 17.13 -8.32
N ILE A 53 -38.04 16.25 -8.07
CA ILE A 53 -38.88 15.63 -9.09
C ILE A 53 -40.28 16.23 -8.98
N GLU A 54 -40.82 16.73 -10.08
CA GLU A 54 -42.19 17.27 -10.13
C GLU A 54 -43.24 16.16 -10.00
N ALA A 55 -44.49 16.53 -9.67
CA ALA A 55 -45.58 15.58 -9.54
C ALA A 55 -45.85 14.84 -10.86
N ASN A 56 -46.08 13.51 -10.80
CA ASN A 56 -46.32 12.65 -11.96
C ASN A 56 -45.25 12.74 -13.07
N SER A 57 -44.01 13.04 -12.71
CA SER A 57 -42.87 13.12 -13.62
C SER A 57 -41.83 12.04 -13.34
N SER A 58 -41.03 11.71 -14.34
CA SER A 58 -39.88 10.82 -14.20
C SER A 58 -38.58 11.57 -14.45
N THR A 59 -37.56 11.19 -13.69
CA THR A 59 -36.19 11.65 -13.90
C THR A 59 -35.26 10.46 -13.81
N SER A 60 -34.07 10.58 -14.37
CA SER A 60 -33.10 9.51 -14.29
C SER A 60 -31.74 10.04 -13.92
N ILE A 61 -31.02 9.25 -13.11
CA ILE A 61 -29.75 9.63 -12.52
C ILE A 61 -28.72 8.54 -12.79
N VAL A 62 -27.46 8.95 -12.95
CA VAL A 62 -26.33 8.03 -12.97
C VAL A 62 -25.73 8.03 -11.56
N ALA A 63 -25.87 6.91 -10.87
CA ALA A 63 -25.36 6.71 -9.53
C ALA A 63 -24.00 6.00 -9.58
N LYS A 64 -23.03 6.45 -8.80
CA LYS A 64 -21.72 5.77 -8.69
C LYS A 64 -21.84 4.56 -7.77
N THR A 65 -21.32 3.42 -8.20
CA THR A 65 -21.34 2.15 -7.46
C THR A 65 -20.08 1.90 -6.65
N THR A 66 -19.14 2.87 -6.61
CA THR A 66 -17.89 2.77 -5.84
C THR A 66 -18.10 2.55 -4.34
N SER A 67 -19.24 2.98 -3.83
CA SER A 67 -19.58 3.03 -2.41
C SER A 67 -21.08 2.99 -2.25
N ASP A 68 -21.58 2.30 -1.22
CA ASP A 68 -23.01 2.19 -1.00
C ASP A 68 -23.64 3.57 -0.80
N LEU A 69 -24.83 3.75 -1.37
CA LEU A 69 -25.59 4.98 -1.30
C LEU A 69 -26.84 4.74 -0.45
N GLN A 70 -27.07 5.67 0.47
CA GLN A 70 -28.33 5.81 1.19
C GLN A 70 -29.15 6.91 0.52
N PHE A 71 -30.40 6.60 0.19
CA PHE A 71 -31.34 7.54 -0.40
C PHE A 71 -32.48 7.79 0.56
N ASN A 72 -32.81 9.08 0.76
CA ASN A 72 -33.90 9.50 1.61
C ASN A 72 -34.84 10.44 0.85
N TYR A 73 -36.13 10.33 1.11
CA TYR A 73 -37.11 11.29 0.63
C TYR A 73 -38.25 11.45 1.63
N THR A 74 -38.88 12.63 1.60
CA THR A 74 -39.99 12.98 2.48
C THR A 74 -41.32 12.75 1.77
N THR A 75 -42.24 12.04 2.42
CA THR A 75 -43.65 11.93 2.03
C THR A 75 -44.54 12.62 3.06
N ASP A 76 -45.82 12.81 2.72
CA ASP A 76 -46.82 13.34 3.66
C ASP A 76 -47.01 12.44 4.91
N ASN A 77 -46.70 11.15 4.79
CA ASN A 77 -46.85 10.15 5.85
C ASN A 77 -45.55 9.90 6.66
N GLY A 78 -44.42 10.53 6.30
CA GLY A 78 -43.16 10.42 7.04
C GLY A 78 -41.89 10.48 6.19
N PHE A 79 -40.76 10.14 6.81
CA PHE A 79 -39.46 10.03 6.13
C PHE A 79 -39.21 8.59 5.69
N CYS A 80 -39.04 8.37 4.38
CA CYS A 80 -38.64 7.09 3.83
C CYS A 80 -37.12 7.09 3.66
N SER A 81 -36.43 6.08 4.22
CA SER A 81 -34.99 5.90 4.10
C SER A 81 -34.67 4.51 3.54
N TYR A 82 -33.90 4.50 2.45
CA TYR A 82 -33.49 3.28 1.75
C TYR A 82 -31.97 3.19 1.67
N GLN A 83 -31.44 2.08 2.15
CA GLN A 83 -30.06 1.69 1.90
C GLN A 83 -30.06 0.56 0.87
N GLN A 84 -29.47 0.81 -0.30
CA GLN A 84 -29.37 -0.20 -1.34
C GLN A 84 -27.96 -0.22 -1.92
N LEU A 85 -27.44 -1.42 -2.07
CA LEU A 85 -26.16 -1.65 -2.73
C LEU A 85 -26.40 -1.68 -4.25
N LEU A 86 -25.86 -0.69 -4.93
CA LEU A 86 -25.95 -0.57 -6.39
C LEU A 86 -24.78 -1.32 -7.03
N TYR A 87 -25.08 -2.18 -8.00
CA TYR A 87 -24.09 -2.94 -8.75
C TYR A 87 -23.76 -2.24 -10.07
N GLU A 88 -22.50 -2.34 -10.48
CA GLU A 88 -21.99 -1.71 -11.70
C GLU A 88 -22.75 -2.16 -12.94
N HIS A 89 -23.06 -1.21 -13.82
CA HIS A 89 -23.83 -1.36 -15.06
C HIS A 89 -25.29 -1.79 -14.91
N TYR A 90 -25.79 -1.99 -13.69
CA TYR A 90 -27.20 -2.34 -13.47
C TYR A 90 -28.12 -1.16 -13.79
N GLN A 91 -29.31 -1.48 -14.30
CA GLN A 91 -30.41 -0.53 -14.44
C GLN A 91 -31.45 -0.81 -13.36
N TYR A 92 -31.72 0.19 -12.53
CA TYR A 92 -32.71 0.16 -11.47
C TYR A 92 -33.92 1.01 -11.83
N GLY A 93 -35.10 0.55 -11.45
CA GLY A 93 -36.33 1.34 -11.44
C GLY A 93 -36.74 1.65 -10.01
N TRP A 94 -37.15 2.88 -9.76
CA TRP A 94 -37.66 3.30 -8.46
C TRP A 94 -38.99 4.00 -8.62
N ASN A 95 -40.05 3.32 -8.21
CA ASN A 95 -41.38 3.91 -8.11
C ASN A 95 -41.48 4.56 -6.73
N ILE A 96 -41.77 5.85 -6.66
CA ILE A 96 -42.00 6.57 -5.41
C ILE A 96 -43.50 6.68 -5.18
N THR A 97 -43.96 6.01 -4.13
CA THR A 97 -45.35 5.99 -3.65
C THR A 97 -45.45 6.40 -2.18
N GLU A 98 -46.67 6.63 -1.68
CA GLU A 98 -46.91 7.00 -0.28
C GLU A 98 -46.51 5.89 0.69
N GLU A 99 -46.78 4.64 0.31
CA GLU A 99 -46.20 3.46 0.94
C GLU A 99 -44.77 3.35 0.40
N CYS A 100 -43.78 3.71 1.22
CA CYS A 100 -42.38 3.70 0.82
C CYS A 100 -42.05 2.37 0.09
N SER A 101 -41.66 2.44 -1.19
CA SER A 101 -41.36 1.28 -2.04
C SER A 101 -39.85 1.17 -2.34
N PRO A 102 -39.25 -0.04 -2.29
CA PRO A 102 -37.84 -0.25 -2.59
C PRO A 102 -37.56 -0.15 -4.10
N MET A 103 -36.29 0.04 -4.46
CA MET A 103 -35.86 -0.02 -5.87
C MET A 103 -35.89 -1.47 -6.39
N TYR A 104 -36.34 -1.65 -7.62
CA TYR A 104 -36.32 -2.94 -8.32
C TYR A 104 -35.30 -2.94 -9.46
N ILE A 105 -34.82 -4.12 -9.84
CA ILE A 105 -33.87 -4.30 -10.94
C ILE A 105 -34.66 -4.41 -12.24
N LYS A 106 -34.37 -3.52 -13.19
CA LYS A 106 -34.95 -3.53 -14.55
C LYS A 106 -34.16 -4.47 -15.45
N GLU A 107 -32.84 -4.27 -15.49
CA GLU A 107 -31.90 -5.11 -16.22
C GLU A 107 -30.67 -5.39 -15.34
N PRO A 108 -30.33 -6.68 -15.11
CA PRO A 108 -29.09 -7.04 -14.45
C PRO A 108 -27.91 -6.86 -15.42
N ALA A 109 -26.75 -6.45 -14.90
CA ALA A 109 -25.53 -6.38 -15.69
C ALA A 109 -24.57 -7.54 -15.40
N ASP A 110 -23.50 -7.61 -16.20
CA ASP A 110 -22.42 -8.58 -16.02
C ASP A 110 -21.68 -8.35 -14.69
N ASN A 111 -21.26 -9.45 -14.06
CA ASN A 111 -20.60 -9.38 -12.76
C ASN A 111 -19.21 -8.73 -12.87
N ALA A 112 -19.06 -7.53 -12.29
CA ALA A 112 -17.82 -6.76 -12.21
C ALA A 112 -16.59 -7.53 -11.67
N TYR A 113 -16.82 -8.57 -10.85
CA TYR A 113 -15.77 -9.40 -10.26
C TYR A 113 -15.39 -10.63 -11.11
N LEU A 114 -16.10 -10.89 -12.22
CA LEU A 114 -15.79 -12.00 -13.11
C LEU A 114 -14.38 -11.91 -13.73
N PRO A 115 -13.89 -10.74 -14.20
CA PRO A 115 -12.55 -10.64 -14.78
C PRO A 115 -11.43 -10.99 -13.80
N ILE A 116 -11.54 -10.56 -12.53
CA ILE A 116 -10.54 -10.88 -11.52
C ILE A 116 -10.57 -12.37 -11.15
N LEU A 117 -11.76 -12.98 -11.09
CA LEU A 117 -11.89 -14.42 -10.89
C LEU A 117 -11.26 -15.20 -12.05
N MET A 118 -11.54 -14.82 -13.29
CA MET A 118 -10.93 -15.41 -14.48
C MET A 118 -9.41 -15.29 -14.45
N ALA A 119 -8.88 -14.10 -14.15
CA ALA A 119 -7.45 -13.88 -14.02
C ALA A 119 -6.83 -14.77 -12.93
N PHE A 120 -7.49 -14.93 -11.79
CA PHE A 120 -7.03 -15.81 -10.72
C PHE A 120 -7.00 -17.28 -11.16
N VAL A 121 -8.06 -17.77 -11.81
CA VAL A 121 -8.14 -19.14 -12.34
C VAL A 121 -7.06 -19.39 -13.39
N ILE A 122 -6.81 -18.42 -14.28
CA ILE A 122 -5.76 -18.51 -15.31
C ILE A 122 -4.37 -18.55 -14.66
N LEU A 123 -4.06 -17.63 -13.74
CA LEU A 123 -2.77 -17.61 -13.06
C LEU A 123 -2.54 -18.85 -12.19
N PHE A 124 -3.58 -19.32 -11.50
CA PHE A 124 -3.53 -20.54 -10.71
C PHE A 124 -3.32 -21.77 -11.59
N SER A 125 -4.00 -21.87 -12.73
CA SER A 125 -3.82 -22.98 -13.68
C SER A 125 -2.41 -22.98 -14.28
N PHE A 126 -1.86 -21.83 -14.66
CA PHE A 126 -0.45 -21.74 -15.07
C PHE A 126 0.51 -22.17 -13.94
N GLY A 127 0.22 -21.78 -12.70
CA GLY A 127 1.00 -22.17 -11.53
C GLY A 127 0.97 -23.68 -11.26
N THR A 128 -0.19 -24.31 -11.35
CA THR A 128 -0.34 -25.77 -11.16
C THR A 128 0.30 -26.54 -12.31
N VAL A 129 0.11 -26.12 -13.56
CA VAL A 129 0.78 -26.70 -14.73
C VAL A 129 2.31 -26.60 -14.58
N TRP A 130 2.84 -25.44 -14.20
CA TRP A 130 4.26 -25.26 -13.96
C TRP A 130 4.78 -26.18 -12.83
N TYR A 131 4.02 -26.30 -11.75
CA TYR A 131 4.36 -27.21 -10.65
C TYR A 131 4.35 -28.67 -11.09
N MET A 132 3.35 -29.08 -11.88
CA MET A 132 3.26 -30.43 -12.44
C MET A 132 4.41 -30.73 -13.39
N ILE A 133 4.76 -29.81 -14.30
CA ILE A 133 5.93 -29.92 -15.18
C ILE A 133 7.20 -30.12 -14.34
N LYS A 134 7.37 -29.33 -13.28
CA LYS A 134 8.53 -29.43 -12.39
C LYS A 134 8.55 -30.75 -11.60
N PHE A 135 7.39 -31.23 -11.17
CA PHE A 135 7.25 -32.51 -10.48
C PHE A 135 7.59 -33.68 -11.41
N VAL A 136 7.04 -33.69 -12.63
CA VAL A 136 7.34 -34.68 -13.67
C VAL A 136 8.82 -34.63 -14.06
N TYR A 137 9.39 -33.44 -14.25
CA TYR A 137 10.82 -33.27 -14.54
C TYR A 137 11.71 -33.84 -13.43
N ARG A 138 11.34 -33.61 -12.17
CA ARG A 138 12.10 -34.10 -11.01
C ARG A 138 12.03 -35.62 -10.86
N ASN A 139 10.90 -36.23 -11.24
CA ASN A 139 10.64 -37.66 -11.01
C ASN A 139 10.90 -38.55 -12.25
N SER A 140 11.07 -37.96 -13.44
CA SER A 140 11.31 -38.70 -14.69
C SER A 140 12.76 -38.59 -15.15
N GLU A 141 13.51 -39.68 -15.01
CA GLU A 141 14.89 -39.76 -15.54
C GLU A 141 14.98 -39.64 -17.07
N ARG A 142 13.94 -40.08 -17.80
CA ARG A 142 13.88 -39.96 -19.27
C ARG A 142 13.80 -38.51 -19.73
N LEU A 143 12.98 -37.70 -19.07
CA LEU A 143 12.82 -36.27 -19.42
C LEU A 143 14.11 -35.48 -19.13
N ARG A 144 14.78 -35.82 -18.03
CA ARG A 144 16.05 -35.20 -17.64
C ARG A 144 17.16 -35.51 -18.66
N ARG A 145 17.22 -36.74 -19.20
CA ARG A 145 18.16 -37.10 -20.29
C ARG A 145 17.85 -36.39 -21.60
N LEU A 146 16.58 -36.26 -21.99
CA LEU A 146 16.18 -35.58 -23.24
C LEU A 146 16.50 -34.07 -23.26
N ILE A 147 16.35 -33.39 -22.13
CA ILE A 147 16.62 -31.94 -22.04
C ILE A 147 18.13 -31.66 -21.93
N VAL A 148 18.88 -32.50 -21.20
CA VAL A 148 20.35 -32.39 -21.15
C VAL A 148 20.96 -32.61 -22.53
N TRP A 149 20.41 -33.56 -23.30
CA TRP A 149 20.81 -33.78 -24.69
C TRP A 149 20.60 -32.53 -25.58
N ASN A 150 19.50 -31.78 -25.39
CA ASN A 150 19.29 -30.51 -26.10
C ASN A 150 20.23 -29.37 -25.64
N SER A 151 20.70 -29.37 -24.38
CA SER A 151 21.69 -28.39 -23.92
C SER A 151 23.14 -28.71 -24.31
N GLU A 152 23.44 -29.97 -24.66
CA GLU A 152 24.75 -30.38 -25.19
C GLU A 152 24.92 -30.05 -26.68
N ILE A 153 23.82 -29.87 -27.43
CA ILE A 153 23.86 -29.49 -28.85
C ILE A 153 24.30 -28.03 -29.09
N GLU A 154 24.27 -27.16 -28.07
CA GLU A 154 24.77 -25.78 -28.17
C GLU A 154 26.27 -25.63 -27.83
N HIS A 155 26.95 -26.71 -27.40
CA HIS A 155 28.37 -26.66 -27.01
C HIS A 155 29.35 -27.32 -27.99
N ASP A 156 28.88 -27.91 -29.09
CA ASP A 156 29.73 -28.56 -30.12
C ASP A 156 30.17 -27.63 -31.26
N LEU A 157 30.59 -26.41 -30.91
CA LEU A 157 31.42 -25.55 -31.76
C LEU A 157 32.58 -25.00 -30.94
N GLY A 158 33.62 -25.80 -30.72
CA GLY A 158 34.82 -25.32 -30.03
C GLY A 158 35.85 -26.36 -29.63
N SER A 159 36.55 -26.90 -30.64
CA SER A 159 37.90 -27.49 -30.58
C SER A 159 38.17 -28.70 -29.65
N SER A 160 38.37 -29.83 -30.32
CA SER A 160 39.22 -30.95 -29.94
C SER A 160 40.63 -30.52 -29.52
N THR A 161 41.14 -31.02 -28.40
CA THR A 161 42.44 -31.73 -28.34
C THR A 161 42.55 -32.54 -27.06
N SER A 162 42.82 -33.82 -27.27
CA SER A 162 43.28 -34.83 -26.33
C SER A 162 44.53 -34.39 -25.55
N GLY A 163 44.47 -34.50 -24.23
CA GLY A 163 45.62 -34.39 -23.33
C GLY A 163 45.22 -34.80 -21.92
N THR A 164 45.72 -35.96 -21.47
CA THR A 164 45.62 -36.47 -20.10
C THR A 164 45.96 -35.40 -19.05
N PRO A 165 45.10 -35.13 -18.05
CA PRO A 165 45.48 -34.22 -16.97
C PRO A 165 46.22 -34.98 -15.86
N LEU A 166 47.43 -34.50 -15.57
CA LEU A 166 48.17 -34.80 -14.34
C LEU A 166 47.35 -34.35 -13.13
N ILE A 167 47.21 -35.23 -12.14
CA ILE A 167 46.58 -34.94 -10.85
C ILE A 167 47.48 -33.98 -10.09
N PHE A 168 47.11 -32.70 -10.06
CA PHE A 168 47.63 -31.74 -9.07
C PHE A 168 46.57 -31.61 -7.97
N GLU A 169 46.84 -32.19 -6.80
CA GLU A 169 45.97 -32.09 -5.64
C GLU A 169 45.98 -30.64 -5.14
N ARG A 170 44.96 -29.88 -5.56
CA ARG A 170 44.73 -28.52 -5.07
C ARG A 170 44.24 -28.62 -3.63
N GLN A 171 45.02 -28.09 -2.68
CA GLN A 171 44.60 -27.95 -1.29
C GLN A 171 43.18 -27.36 -1.21
N PRO A 172 42.30 -27.87 -0.33
CA PRO A 172 40.93 -27.41 -0.24
C PRO A 172 40.92 -25.95 0.19
N ILE A 173 40.55 -25.07 -0.74
CA ILE A 173 40.18 -23.68 -0.41
C ILE A 173 39.01 -23.79 0.55
N ILE A 174 39.24 -23.49 1.84
CA ILE A 174 38.16 -23.37 2.83
C ILE A 174 37.19 -22.33 2.23
N PRO A 175 35.97 -22.70 1.84
CA PRO A 175 35.05 -21.73 1.28
C PRO A 175 34.77 -20.73 2.38
N ARG A 176 35.21 -19.47 2.20
CA ARG A 176 34.74 -18.35 3.04
C ARG A 176 33.23 -18.44 3.00
N LYS A 177 32.60 -18.84 4.12
CA LYS A 177 31.14 -18.86 4.25
C LYS A 177 30.67 -17.43 3.98
N HIS A 178 30.21 -17.16 2.76
CA HIS A 178 29.49 -15.93 2.48
C HIS A 178 28.36 -15.84 3.51
N PRO A 179 28.23 -14.73 4.26
CA PRO A 179 27.17 -14.60 5.23
C PRO A 179 25.84 -14.87 4.53
N GLN A 180 25.12 -15.90 4.99
CA GLN A 180 23.87 -16.32 4.38
C GLN A 180 22.88 -15.15 4.46
N ARG A 181 22.67 -14.49 3.31
CA ARG A 181 21.68 -13.44 3.14
C ARG A 181 20.30 -14.04 3.41
N ILE A 182 19.56 -13.45 4.35
CA ILE A 182 18.22 -13.90 4.73
C ILE A 182 17.28 -13.63 3.55
N LYS A 183 16.82 -14.69 2.88
CA LYS A 183 16.08 -14.55 1.61
C LYS A 183 14.67 -14.03 1.84
N SER A 184 14.04 -14.36 2.97
CA SER A 184 12.69 -13.87 3.30
C SER A 184 12.58 -12.34 3.33
N ILE A 185 13.65 -11.62 3.69
CA ILE A 185 13.66 -10.15 3.69
C ILE A 185 13.48 -9.61 2.27
N ASP A 186 14.24 -10.14 1.31
CA ASP A 186 14.12 -9.72 -0.09
C ASP A 186 12.79 -10.20 -0.68
N VAL A 187 12.29 -11.38 -0.30
CA VAL A 187 10.96 -11.86 -0.72
C VAL A 187 9.84 -10.94 -0.21
N PHE A 188 9.87 -10.53 1.05
CA PHE A 188 8.85 -9.63 1.61
C PHE A 188 8.92 -8.25 0.94
N ARG A 189 10.14 -7.72 0.73
CA ARG A 189 10.32 -6.45 0.00
C ARG A 189 9.82 -6.55 -1.44
N GLY A 190 10.07 -7.69 -2.08
CA GLY A 190 9.60 -8.04 -3.41
C GLY A 190 8.09 -8.13 -3.54
N LEU A 191 7.44 -8.75 -2.55
CA LEU A 191 5.98 -8.75 -2.43
C LEU A 191 5.45 -7.32 -2.33
N CYS A 192 6.02 -6.51 -1.44
CA CYS A 192 5.60 -5.12 -1.26
C CYS A 192 5.72 -4.33 -2.57
N ILE A 193 6.89 -4.35 -3.24
CA ILE A 193 7.07 -3.57 -4.47
C ILE A 193 6.20 -4.09 -5.62
N THR A 194 5.96 -5.41 -5.73
CA THR A 194 5.11 -5.96 -6.79
C THR A 194 3.66 -5.50 -6.61
N VAL A 195 3.14 -5.57 -5.38
CA VAL A 195 1.80 -5.05 -5.06
C VAL A 195 1.73 -3.53 -5.23
N MET A 196 2.79 -2.82 -4.84
CA MET A 196 2.89 -1.36 -5.02
C MET A 196 2.73 -0.96 -6.50
N ILE A 197 3.45 -1.63 -7.40
CA ILE A 197 3.40 -1.37 -8.83
C ILE A 197 1.99 -1.62 -9.35
N PHE A 198 1.38 -2.76 -9.01
CA PHE A 198 0.03 -3.09 -9.44
C PHE A 198 -1.02 -2.08 -8.98
N VAL A 199 -0.94 -1.62 -7.73
CA VAL A 199 -1.84 -0.61 -7.16
C VAL A 199 -1.59 0.77 -7.77
N ASN A 200 -0.34 1.14 -8.05
CA ASN A 200 -0.01 2.42 -8.68
C ASN A 200 -0.50 2.53 -10.13
N TYR A 201 -0.62 1.40 -10.84
CA TYR A 201 -1.34 1.34 -12.13
C TYR A 201 -2.87 1.47 -11.98
N GLY A 202 -3.39 1.56 -10.75
CA GLY A 202 -4.81 1.76 -10.46
C GLY A 202 -5.53 0.53 -9.92
N GLY A 203 -4.84 -0.59 -9.66
CA GLY A 203 -5.44 -1.78 -9.04
C GLY A 203 -6.67 -2.34 -9.75
N ALA A 204 -6.73 -2.23 -11.09
CA ALA A 204 -7.89 -2.54 -11.92
C ALA A 204 -9.18 -1.79 -11.53
N GLN A 205 -9.04 -0.64 -10.85
CA GLN A 205 -10.14 0.19 -10.34
C GLN A 205 -11.06 -0.46 -9.30
N TYR A 206 -10.72 -1.64 -8.79
CA TYR A 206 -11.52 -2.26 -7.73
C TYR A 206 -11.42 -1.51 -6.40
N TRP A 207 -12.52 -1.43 -5.67
CA TRP A 207 -12.60 -0.73 -4.38
C TRP A 207 -11.57 -1.22 -3.35
N PHE A 208 -11.28 -2.53 -3.30
CA PHE A 208 -10.34 -3.11 -2.31
C PHE A 208 -8.84 -2.85 -2.63
N PHE A 209 -8.52 -2.42 -3.86
CA PHE A 209 -7.19 -1.97 -4.24
C PHE A 209 -7.07 -0.43 -4.30
N LYS A 210 -8.17 0.30 -4.09
CA LYS A 210 -8.16 1.75 -3.88
C LYS A 210 -7.86 2.05 -2.41
N HIS A 211 -7.25 3.21 -2.14
CA HIS A 211 -7.01 3.67 -0.76
C HIS A 211 -8.33 3.93 -0.04
N SER A 212 -8.36 3.72 1.28
CA SER A 212 -9.50 4.13 2.10
C SER A 212 -9.74 5.65 1.97
N THR A 213 -11.01 6.05 1.95
CA THR A 213 -11.43 7.44 1.75
C THR A 213 -10.99 8.37 2.87
N TRP A 214 -11.00 7.89 4.12
CA TRP A 214 -10.36 8.58 5.26
C TRP A 214 -9.86 7.58 6.30
N ASN A 215 -10.78 6.90 7.00
CA ASN A 215 -10.46 5.86 7.96
C ASN A 215 -10.65 4.46 7.36
N GLY A 216 -9.88 3.52 7.90
CA GLY A 216 -9.84 2.13 7.47
C GLY A 216 -8.53 1.77 6.77
N ILE A 217 -8.36 0.48 6.50
CA ILE A 217 -7.16 -0.07 5.89
C ILE A 217 -7.57 -0.94 4.70
N THR A 218 -7.01 -0.65 3.54
CA THR A 218 -7.11 -1.47 2.33
C THR A 218 -5.77 -2.12 1.98
N ILE A 219 -5.72 -2.98 0.96
CA ILE A 219 -4.46 -3.62 0.53
C ILE A 219 -3.43 -2.57 0.10
N ALA A 220 -3.88 -1.50 -0.55
CA ALA A 220 -3.04 -0.39 -0.98
C ALA A 220 -2.36 0.35 0.18
N ASP A 221 -3.03 0.40 1.33
CA ASP A 221 -2.55 1.13 2.52
C ASP A 221 -1.45 0.38 3.28
N LEU A 222 -1.33 -0.93 3.10
CA LEU A 222 -0.38 -1.80 3.82
C LEU A 222 1.05 -1.72 3.27
N VAL A 223 1.20 -1.48 1.98
CA VAL A 223 2.47 -1.63 1.25
C VAL A 223 3.53 -0.63 1.72
N PHE A 224 3.15 0.64 1.87
CA PHE A 224 4.09 1.70 2.24
C PHE A 224 4.63 1.53 3.68
N PRO A 225 3.79 1.29 4.71
CA PRO A 225 4.27 0.97 6.06
C PRO A 225 5.17 -0.27 6.11
N TRP A 226 4.82 -1.34 5.39
CA TRP A 226 5.64 -2.55 5.36
C TRP A 226 7.02 -2.30 4.73
N PHE A 227 7.10 -1.44 3.72
CA PHE A 227 8.38 -1.04 3.14
C PHE A 227 9.26 -0.25 4.13
N LEU A 228 8.66 0.69 4.89
CA LEU A 228 9.35 1.43 5.96
C LEU A 228 9.86 0.49 7.06
N TRP A 229 9.04 -0.48 7.48
CA TRP A 229 9.43 -1.48 8.46
C TRP A 229 10.58 -2.37 7.95
N LEU A 230 10.51 -2.84 6.70
CA LEU A 230 11.57 -3.62 6.06
C LEU A 230 12.88 -2.83 5.90
N MET A 231 12.78 -1.53 5.64
CA MET A 231 13.93 -0.63 5.59
C MET A 231 14.66 -0.59 6.94
N GLY A 232 13.92 -0.48 8.05
CA GLY A 232 14.48 -0.55 9.40
C GLY A 232 15.15 -1.89 9.72
N LEU A 233 14.48 -3.00 9.40
CA LEU A 233 15.04 -4.34 9.60
C LEU A 233 16.34 -4.55 8.81
N SER A 234 16.37 -4.09 7.55
CA SER A 234 17.54 -4.18 6.69
C SER A 234 18.69 -3.27 7.17
N LEU A 235 18.36 -2.10 7.70
CA LEU A 235 19.31 -1.14 8.26
C LEU A 235 20.09 -1.76 9.44
N THR A 236 19.39 -2.34 10.42
CA THR A 236 20.05 -2.96 11.60
C THR A 236 21.01 -4.08 11.19
N VAL A 237 20.57 -4.96 10.27
CA VAL A 237 21.42 -6.06 9.78
C VAL A 237 22.65 -5.51 9.06
N SER A 238 22.50 -4.45 8.26
CA SER A 238 23.61 -3.80 7.55
C SER A 238 24.60 -3.13 8.49
N VAL A 239 24.12 -2.33 9.46
CA VAL A 239 24.95 -1.65 10.45
C VAL A 239 25.73 -2.67 11.27
N GLN A 240 25.09 -3.76 11.70
CA GLN A 240 25.75 -4.76 12.51
C GLN A 240 26.82 -5.55 11.75
N ASN A 241 26.61 -5.80 10.46
CA ASN A 241 27.64 -6.38 9.60
C ASN A 241 28.84 -5.42 9.44
N LYS A 242 28.61 -4.11 9.25
CA LYS A 242 29.68 -3.11 9.14
C LYS A 242 30.46 -2.94 10.45
N LEU A 243 29.77 -2.97 11.59
CA LEU A 243 30.41 -2.94 12.91
C LEU A 243 31.30 -4.17 13.15
N ARG A 244 30.86 -5.37 12.71
CA ARG A 244 31.68 -6.60 12.76
C ARG A 244 32.89 -6.53 11.85
N SER A 245 32.77 -5.86 10.71
CA SER A 245 33.87 -5.59 9.78
C SER A 245 34.75 -4.39 10.19
N LEU A 246 34.58 -3.85 11.41
CA LEU A 246 35.39 -2.74 11.96
C LEU A 246 35.37 -1.47 11.11
N VAL A 247 34.28 -1.22 10.38
CA VAL A 247 34.12 0.00 9.59
C VAL A 247 33.96 1.21 10.53
N PRO A 248 34.68 2.33 10.32
CA PRO A 248 34.59 3.49 11.18
C PRO A 248 33.18 4.12 11.14
N ARG A 249 32.68 4.52 12.31
CA ARG A 249 31.33 5.11 12.46
C ARG A 249 31.13 6.37 11.60
N ARG A 250 32.16 7.20 11.45
CA ARG A 250 32.10 8.41 10.59
C ARG A 250 31.75 8.08 9.14
N LEU A 251 32.32 7.01 8.60
CA LEU A 251 32.02 6.56 7.24
C LEU A 251 30.58 6.05 7.13
N MET A 252 30.09 5.32 8.14
CA MET A 252 28.71 4.85 8.18
C MET A 252 27.72 6.02 8.24
N ILE A 253 28.00 7.05 9.05
CA ILE A 253 27.18 8.27 9.13
C ILE A 253 27.13 8.97 7.76
N PHE A 254 28.30 9.16 7.12
CA PHE A 254 28.35 9.76 5.78
C PHE A 254 27.54 8.97 4.74
N GLN A 255 27.61 7.65 4.78
CA GLN A 255 26.80 6.79 3.90
C GLN A 255 25.29 6.94 4.16
N VAL A 256 24.87 7.03 5.42
CA VAL A 256 23.46 7.25 5.78
C VAL A 256 22.98 8.62 5.27
N ILE A 257 23.76 9.68 5.48
CA ILE A 257 23.44 11.03 5.01
C ILE A 257 23.37 11.06 3.48
N ARG A 258 24.38 10.55 2.78
CA ARG A 258 24.42 10.50 1.31
C ARG A 258 23.19 9.77 0.76
N ARG A 259 22.86 8.60 1.30
CA ARG A 259 21.70 7.82 0.85
C ARG A 259 20.39 8.57 1.08
N SER A 260 20.25 9.24 2.22
CA SER A 260 19.06 10.04 2.55
C SER A 260 18.91 11.22 1.59
N LEU A 261 20.01 11.92 1.28
CA LEU A 261 20.02 13.03 0.32
C LEU A 261 19.67 12.57 -1.09
N ILE A 262 20.22 11.44 -1.56
CA ILE A 262 19.87 10.91 -2.89
C ILE A 262 18.38 10.54 -2.96
N LEU A 263 17.81 9.95 -1.91
CA LEU A 263 16.36 9.65 -1.88
C LEU A 263 15.50 10.91 -1.92
N LEU A 264 15.90 11.97 -1.20
CA LEU A 264 15.20 13.26 -1.22
C LEU A 264 15.24 13.88 -2.62
N LEU A 265 16.41 13.89 -3.26
CA LEU A 265 16.58 14.43 -4.61
C LEU A 265 15.79 13.63 -5.66
N LEU A 266 15.84 12.31 -5.61
CA LEU A 266 15.05 11.45 -6.50
C LEU A 266 13.54 11.66 -6.30
N GLY A 267 13.10 11.87 -5.06
CA GLY A 267 11.71 12.22 -4.74
C GLY A 267 11.24 13.51 -5.37
N LEU A 268 12.07 14.56 -5.33
CA LEU A 268 11.75 15.84 -5.96
C LEU A 268 11.70 15.72 -7.49
N ILE A 269 12.60 14.93 -8.09
CA ILE A 269 12.59 14.66 -9.54
C ILE A 269 11.29 13.94 -9.94
N LEU A 270 10.88 12.91 -9.20
CA LEU A 270 9.62 12.20 -9.49
C LEU A 270 8.39 13.09 -9.33
N ASN A 271 8.35 13.92 -8.29
CA ASN A 271 7.24 14.85 -8.06
C ASN A 271 7.12 15.90 -9.18
N SER A 272 8.20 16.22 -9.88
CA SER A 272 8.20 17.14 -11.01
C SER A 272 7.58 16.56 -12.30
N ASN A 273 7.48 15.23 -12.43
CA ASN A 273 7.11 14.59 -13.70
C ASN A 273 5.58 14.56 -13.95
N LYS A 274 4.74 14.93 -12.97
CA LYS A 274 3.28 14.73 -13.01
C LYS A 274 2.49 15.92 -13.56
N ASN A 275 2.82 16.40 -14.77
CA ASN A 275 2.14 17.50 -15.48
C ASN A 275 2.12 18.87 -14.78
N MET A 276 2.89 19.07 -13.70
CA MET A 276 3.02 20.35 -12.99
C MET A 276 4.39 20.96 -13.33
N SER A 277 4.52 21.54 -14.52
CA SER A 277 5.77 22.16 -15.00
C SER A 277 6.09 23.51 -14.34
N THR A 278 5.19 24.02 -13.48
CA THR A 278 5.39 25.27 -12.75
C THR A 278 6.04 25.01 -11.40
N ILE A 279 7.18 25.64 -11.12
CA ILE A 279 7.90 25.54 -9.83
C ILE A 279 6.99 25.86 -8.65
N ALA A 280 6.03 26.78 -8.83
CA ALA A 280 5.05 27.19 -7.82
C ALA A 280 4.10 26.09 -7.35
N GLU A 281 3.96 25.00 -8.12
CA GLU A 281 3.08 23.87 -7.80
C GLU A 281 3.85 22.57 -7.52
N LEU A 282 5.18 22.64 -7.46
CA LEU A 282 6.01 21.48 -7.18
C LEU A 282 5.71 20.94 -5.78
N ARG A 283 5.32 19.67 -5.68
CA ARG A 283 5.04 19.04 -4.39
C ARG A 283 6.35 18.71 -3.64
N PHE A 284 6.53 19.27 -2.43
CA PHE A 284 7.72 18.96 -1.61
C PHE A 284 7.59 17.66 -0.81
N PRO A 285 6.48 17.40 -0.10
CA PRO A 285 6.31 16.13 0.59
C PRO A 285 6.07 15.00 -0.41
N GLY A 286 6.54 13.81 -0.09
CA GLY A 286 6.33 12.65 -0.94
C GLY A 286 6.91 11.37 -0.34
N VAL A 287 6.60 10.26 -0.98
CA VAL A 287 6.91 8.91 -0.49
C VAL A 287 8.42 8.73 -0.31
N LEU A 288 9.23 9.14 -1.29
CA LEU A 288 10.69 9.04 -1.22
C LEU A 288 11.30 10.03 -0.23
N GLN A 289 10.72 11.22 -0.08
CA GLN A 289 11.17 12.21 0.87
C GLN A 289 10.97 11.71 2.30
N ARG A 290 9.80 11.16 2.60
CA ARG A 290 9.50 10.52 3.89
C ARG A 290 10.43 9.32 4.14
N LEU A 291 10.70 8.48 3.14
CA LEU A 291 11.68 7.40 3.25
C LEU A 291 13.08 7.93 3.59
N GLY A 292 13.53 8.99 2.91
CA GLY A 292 14.82 9.62 3.17
C GLY A 292 14.95 10.21 4.57
N LEU A 293 13.95 10.98 5.02
CA LEU A 293 13.96 11.61 6.35
C LEU A 293 13.91 10.59 7.49
N THR A 294 13.01 9.60 7.40
CA THR A 294 12.92 8.55 8.43
C THR A 294 14.16 7.67 8.46
N TYR A 295 14.75 7.36 7.30
CA TYR A 295 16.02 6.64 7.20
C TYR A 295 17.18 7.43 7.80
N LEU A 296 17.22 8.75 7.60
CA LEU A 296 18.23 9.62 8.20
C LEU A 296 18.16 9.56 9.73
N VAL A 297 16.98 9.81 10.31
CA VAL A 297 16.80 9.84 11.77
C VAL A 297 17.13 8.48 12.38
N VAL A 298 16.48 7.41 11.91
CA VAL A 298 16.67 6.06 12.48
C VAL A 298 18.07 5.53 12.18
N GLY A 299 18.62 5.82 11.00
CA GLY A 299 19.98 5.45 10.60
C GLY A 299 21.05 6.08 11.49
N LEU A 300 20.92 7.36 11.81
CA LEU A 300 21.83 8.05 12.73
C LEU A 300 21.70 7.48 14.15
N LEU A 301 20.48 7.29 14.65
CA LEU A 301 20.24 6.65 15.95
C LEU A 301 20.88 5.25 16.02
N GLU A 302 20.76 4.46 14.97
CA GLU A 302 21.32 3.12 14.89
C GLU A 302 22.85 3.14 14.87
N VAL A 303 23.47 3.97 14.04
CA VAL A 303 24.95 4.04 13.96
C VAL A 303 25.59 4.58 15.24
N VAL A 304 24.94 5.53 15.92
CA VAL A 304 25.47 6.16 17.14
C VAL A 304 25.34 5.24 18.36
N PHE A 305 24.16 4.66 18.57
CA PHE A 305 23.87 3.93 19.81
C PHE A 305 24.13 2.41 19.72
N THR A 306 24.15 1.81 18.53
CA THR A 306 24.35 0.36 18.42
C THR A 306 25.77 -0.03 18.78
N LYS A 307 25.86 -0.93 19.76
CA LYS A 307 27.10 -1.60 20.15
C LYS A 307 27.28 -2.87 19.33
N ARG A 308 28.53 -3.28 19.15
CA ARG A 308 28.86 -4.57 18.55
C ARG A 308 28.29 -5.66 19.45
N THR A 309 27.30 -6.41 18.95
CA THR A 309 26.81 -7.62 19.62
C THR A 309 27.96 -8.61 19.80
N GLU A 310 28.38 -8.80 21.05
CA GLU A 310 29.22 -9.90 21.51
C GLU A 310 28.30 -11.05 21.94
N ILE A 311 28.73 -12.29 21.71
CA ILE A 311 27.93 -13.48 21.97
C ILE A 311 28.05 -13.78 23.47
N GLU A 312 27.20 -13.15 24.28
CA GLU A 312 27.06 -13.45 25.71
C GLU A 312 25.71 -14.14 25.99
N ASP A 313 25.56 -14.71 27.19
CA ASP A 313 24.33 -15.36 27.64
C ASP A 313 23.12 -14.43 27.49
N VAL A 314 22.20 -14.85 26.62
CA VAL A 314 21.12 -13.99 26.13
C VAL A 314 20.00 -13.91 27.16
N SER A 315 19.91 -12.80 27.89
CA SER A 315 18.76 -12.52 28.73
C SER A 315 17.47 -12.35 27.90
N LEU A 316 16.33 -12.65 28.53
CA LEU A 316 15.03 -12.67 27.86
C LEU A 316 14.63 -11.30 27.26
N LEU A 317 15.21 -10.20 27.72
CA LEU A 317 14.90 -8.84 27.24
C LEU A 317 16.11 -8.10 26.67
N GLN A 318 17.19 -8.81 26.33
CA GLN A 318 18.44 -8.18 25.89
C GLN A 318 18.28 -7.30 24.63
N ASP A 319 17.36 -7.66 23.74
CA ASP A 319 17.08 -6.88 22.53
C ASP A 319 16.45 -5.51 22.83
N ILE A 320 15.66 -5.40 23.90
CA ILE A 320 15.04 -4.14 24.35
C ILE A 320 15.97 -3.35 25.27
N THR A 321 16.60 -4.02 26.25
CA THR A 321 17.44 -3.34 27.25
C THR A 321 18.71 -2.76 26.63
N SER A 322 19.30 -3.44 25.64
CA SER A 322 20.42 -2.91 24.86
C SER A 322 20.05 -1.62 24.09
N ALA A 323 18.77 -1.51 23.72
CA ALA A 323 18.20 -0.47 22.89
C ALA A 323 17.58 0.72 23.65
N TRP A 324 17.66 0.74 24.99
CA TRP A 324 16.84 1.63 25.83
C TRP A 324 16.94 3.12 25.45
N ARG A 325 18.15 3.60 25.12
CA ARG A 325 18.37 5.01 24.71
C ARG A 325 17.61 5.37 23.44
N GLN A 326 17.57 4.45 22.47
CA GLN A 326 16.86 4.68 21.22
C GLN A 326 15.35 4.60 21.42
N TRP A 327 14.88 3.65 22.26
CA TRP A 327 13.47 3.58 22.65
C TRP A 327 13.02 4.87 23.32
N LEU A 328 13.81 5.46 24.22
CA LEU A 328 13.48 6.76 24.82
C LEU A 328 13.31 7.87 23.78
N VAL A 329 14.20 7.98 22.80
CA VAL A 329 14.09 8.98 21.74
C VAL A 329 12.83 8.75 20.89
N VAL A 330 12.59 7.51 20.45
CA VAL A 330 11.45 7.20 19.58
C VAL A 330 10.11 7.33 20.30
N ILE A 331 10.03 6.92 21.57
CA ILE A 331 8.86 7.11 22.42
C ILE A 331 8.63 8.61 22.65
N SER A 332 9.68 9.40 22.89
CA SER A 332 9.57 10.85 23.01
C SER A 332 9.01 11.49 21.74
N LEU A 333 9.50 11.12 20.56
CA LEU A 333 8.97 11.64 19.28
C LEU A 333 7.50 11.22 19.06
N THR A 334 7.15 9.98 19.42
CA THR A 334 5.78 9.49 19.33
C THR A 334 4.86 10.22 20.32
N ALA A 335 5.34 10.49 21.54
CA ALA A 335 4.60 11.24 22.54
C ALA A 335 4.38 12.69 22.12
N VAL A 336 5.39 13.32 21.49
CA VAL A 336 5.24 14.66 20.89
C VAL A 336 4.17 14.63 19.80
N HIS A 337 4.20 13.67 18.89
CA HIS A 337 3.17 13.50 17.87
C HIS A 337 1.78 13.39 18.50
N THR A 338 1.56 12.43 19.41
CA THR A 338 0.24 12.22 20.02
C THR A 338 -0.24 13.41 20.83
N SER A 339 0.66 14.09 21.54
CA SER A 339 0.31 15.27 22.33
C SER A 339 -0.11 16.41 21.42
N VAL A 340 0.62 16.66 20.33
CA VAL A 340 0.28 17.69 19.34
C VAL A 340 -1.05 17.35 18.66
N THR A 341 -1.24 16.11 18.22
CA THR A 341 -2.48 15.70 17.52
C THR A 341 -3.72 15.82 18.41
N LEU A 342 -3.62 15.49 19.70
CA LEU A 342 -4.78 15.43 20.61
C LEU A 342 -5.02 16.74 21.39
N MET A 343 -3.97 17.50 21.70
CA MET A 343 -4.05 18.63 22.64
C MET A 343 -3.87 20.00 21.97
N ALA A 344 -3.28 20.08 20.78
CA ALA A 344 -3.07 21.38 20.13
C ALA A 344 -4.41 22.00 19.69
N GLU A 345 -4.51 23.31 19.88
CA GLU A 345 -5.66 24.10 19.46
C GLU A 345 -5.44 24.65 18.06
N VAL A 346 -6.46 24.50 17.21
CA VAL A 346 -6.48 25.02 15.85
C VAL A 346 -7.69 25.93 15.72
N PRO A 347 -7.55 27.13 15.14
CA PRO A 347 -8.68 28.04 14.99
C PRO A 347 -9.80 27.40 14.18
N GLY A 348 -11.00 27.37 14.74
CA GLY A 348 -12.20 26.82 14.09
C GLY A 348 -12.37 25.31 14.18
N CYS A 349 -11.46 24.58 14.84
CA CYS A 349 -11.53 23.12 14.95
C CYS A 349 -11.63 22.65 16.40
N PRO A 350 -12.34 21.55 16.70
CA PRO A 350 -12.37 21.00 18.04
C PRO A 350 -11.03 20.37 18.38
N ARG A 351 -10.67 20.38 19.67
CA ARG A 351 -9.43 19.76 20.15
C ARG A 351 -9.44 18.26 19.83
N GLY A 352 -8.34 17.75 19.29
CA GLY A 352 -8.20 16.34 18.91
C GLY A 352 -8.94 15.92 17.63
N TYR A 353 -9.40 16.87 16.81
CA TYR A 353 -10.04 16.56 15.54
C TYR A 353 -9.06 15.89 14.56
N MET A 354 -9.43 14.69 14.08
CA MET A 354 -8.66 13.90 13.11
C MET A 354 -9.50 13.55 11.86
N GLY A 355 -10.58 14.29 11.62
CA GLY A 355 -11.50 14.05 10.51
C GLY A 355 -11.09 14.72 9.19
N PRO A 356 -11.79 14.38 8.09
CA PRO A 356 -11.53 14.94 6.76
C PRO A 356 -11.99 16.40 6.61
N GLY A 357 -12.69 16.98 7.58
CA GLY A 357 -13.38 18.25 7.41
C GLY A 357 -14.53 18.13 6.41
N GLY A 358 -14.90 19.24 5.77
CA GLY A 358 -16.00 19.27 4.80
C GLY A 358 -17.33 18.89 5.45
N LEU A 359 -18.03 17.92 4.85
CA LEU A 359 -19.33 17.41 5.32
C LEU A 359 -19.29 16.57 6.61
N ASP A 360 -18.09 16.23 7.10
CA ASP A 360 -17.92 15.49 8.36
C ASP A 360 -18.51 16.27 9.55
N MET A 361 -19.01 15.53 10.55
CA MET A 361 -19.73 16.09 11.71
C MET A 361 -20.84 17.08 11.31
N ASN A 362 -21.67 16.69 10.34
CA ASN A 362 -22.78 17.47 9.79
C ASN A 362 -22.35 18.83 9.22
N GLY A 363 -21.12 18.94 8.72
CA GLY A 363 -20.59 20.18 8.13
C GLY A 363 -20.17 21.24 9.14
N ARG A 364 -20.14 20.93 10.45
CA ARG A 364 -19.82 21.92 11.50
C ARG A 364 -18.38 22.44 11.42
N PHE A 365 -17.46 21.61 10.91
CA PHE A 365 -16.02 21.89 10.87
C PHE A 365 -15.47 21.80 9.45
N PHE A 366 -16.10 22.52 8.52
CA PHE A 366 -15.82 22.43 7.09
C PHE A 366 -14.34 22.68 6.73
N ASN A 367 -13.72 23.71 7.31
CA ASN A 367 -12.33 24.11 7.02
C ASN A 367 -11.27 23.37 7.88
N CYS A 368 -11.64 22.28 8.55
CA CYS A 368 -10.77 21.58 9.50
C CYS A 368 -10.10 20.33 8.92
N THR A 369 -9.94 20.24 7.61
CA THR A 369 -9.38 19.07 6.95
C THR A 369 -8.01 18.66 7.51
N GLY A 370 -7.96 17.43 8.05
CA GLY A 370 -6.77 16.84 8.67
C GLY A 370 -6.41 17.43 10.04
N GLY A 371 -7.29 18.26 10.63
CA GLY A 371 -7.10 18.89 11.93
C GLY A 371 -5.75 19.62 12.06
N VAL A 372 -5.04 19.34 13.15
CA VAL A 372 -3.72 19.92 13.45
C VAL A 372 -2.69 19.57 12.37
N ALA A 373 -2.73 18.34 11.83
CA ALA A 373 -1.77 17.91 10.82
C ALA A 373 -1.91 18.76 9.55
N GLY A 374 -3.14 18.89 9.03
CA GLY A 374 -3.42 19.71 7.86
C GLY A 374 -3.10 21.18 8.09
N TYR A 375 -3.36 21.72 9.29
CA TYR A 375 -3.01 23.10 9.63
C TYR A 375 -1.49 23.34 9.59
N ILE A 376 -0.69 22.44 10.17
CA ILE A 376 0.76 22.51 10.15
C ILE A 376 1.29 22.39 8.71
N ASP A 377 0.75 21.45 7.93
CA ASP A 377 1.19 21.25 6.54
C ASP A 377 0.91 22.49 5.69
N ARG A 378 -0.28 23.10 5.82
CA ARG A 378 -0.63 24.37 5.15
C ARG A 378 0.30 25.51 5.54
N ALA A 379 0.62 25.63 6.83
CA ALA A 379 1.51 26.67 7.34
C ALA A 379 2.96 26.54 6.83
N ILE A 380 3.43 25.32 6.60
CA ILE A 380 4.84 25.07 6.24
C ILE A 380 5.04 24.94 4.73
N PHE A 381 4.14 24.23 4.03
CA PHE A 381 4.31 23.90 2.61
C PHE A 381 3.51 24.80 1.67
N GLY A 382 2.44 25.46 2.14
CA GLY A 382 1.61 26.32 1.30
C GLY A 382 1.09 25.59 0.05
N ASN A 383 1.41 26.11 -1.14
CA ASN A 383 0.95 25.53 -2.42
C ASN A 383 1.70 24.26 -2.85
N HIS A 384 2.77 23.87 -2.15
CA HIS A 384 3.64 22.75 -2.48
C HIS A 384 3.16 21.40 -1.91
N MET A 385 1.85 21.21 -1.79
CA MET A 385 1.21 20.06 -1.17
C MET A 385 0.41 19.22 -2.17
N TYR A 386 0.00 18.04 -1.72
CA TYR A 386 -0.95 17.21 -2.45
C TYR A 386 -2.32 17.87 -2.59
N LYS A 387 -2.77 18.07 -3.84
CA LYS A 387 -4.05 18.73 -4.13
C LYS A 387 -5.23 17.77 -4.35
N HIS A 388 -4.98 16.47 -4.54
CA HIS A 388 -5.97 15.50 -5.02
C HIS A 388 -6.25 14.37 -4.02
N ALA A 389 -6.73 14.73 -2.83
CA ALA A 389 -7.05 13.75 -1.79
C ALA A 389 -8.33 12.97 -2.12
N ALA A 390 -8.34 11.66 -1.86
CA ALA A 390 -9.52 10.82 -2.13
C ALA A 390 -10.77 11.29 -1.35
N CYS A 391 -10.56 11.86 -0.15
CA CYS A 391 -11.62 12.39 0.70
C CYS A 391 -12.37 13.58 0.08
N GLN A 392 -11.74 14.38 -0.79
CA GLN A 392 -12.38 15.54 -1.44
C GLN A 392 -13.62 15.16 -2.24
N ARG A 393 -13.65 13.94 -2.79
CA ARG A 393 -14.80 13.45 -3.56
C ARG A 393 -16.00 13.07 -2.70
N VAL A 394 -15.78 12.68 -1.45
CA VAL A 394 -16.84 12.16 -0.55
C VAL A 394 -17.29 13.24 0.44
N TYR A 395 -16.34 13.99 0.99
CA TYR A 395 -16.58 14.99 2.03
C TYR A 395 -16.64 16.42 1.49
N GLU A 396 -16.39 16.64 0.21
CA GLU A 396 -16.44 17.95 -0.48
C GLU A 396 -15.64 19.06 0.22
N ASN A 397 -14.54 18.70 0.87
CA ASN A 397 -13.70 19.66 1.56
C ASN A 397 -12.93 20.57 0.58
N THR A 398 -12.75 21.82 0.95
CA THR A 398 -12.03 22.84 0.14
C THR A 398 -10.55 22.95 0.49
N GLU A 399 -10.19 22.56 1.72
CA GLU A 399 -8.83 22.71 2.24
C GLU A 399 -7.92 21.54 1.84
N PHE A 400 -6.66 21.86 1.56
CA PHE A 400 -5.65 20.86 1.23
C PHE A 400 -4.88 20.41 2.48
N TYR A 401 -4.41 19.17 2.46
CA TYR A 401 -3.48 18.61 3.45
C TYR A 401 -2.57 17.61 2.74
N ASP A 402 -1.39 17.32 3.31
CA ASP A 402 -0.46 16.38 2.68
C ASP A 402 -0.34 15.07 3.49
N PRO A 403 -0.70 13.90 2.92
CA PRO A 403 -0.58 12.63 3.64
C PRO A 403 0.87 12.24 3.93
N GLU A 404 1.82 12.84 3.22
CA GLU A 404 3.26 12.72 3.41
C GLU A 404 3.86 13.84 4.29
N GLY A 405 3.03 14.62 4.99
CA GLY A 405 3.40 15.75 5.85
C GLY A 405 4.29 15.45 7.07
N ILE A 406 4.63 16.51 7.82
CA ILE A 406 5.66 16.48 8.87
C ILE A 406 5.19 15.68 10.08
N LEU A 407 3.96 15.88 10.51
CA LEU A 407 3.43 15.22 11.71
C LEU A 407 3.44 13.70 11.51
N GLY A 408 2.92 13.21 10.36
CA GLY A 408 2.96 11.79 10.01
C GLY A 408 4.38 11.21 9.82
N THR A 409 5.39 12.06 9.61
CA THR A 409 6.80 11.61 9.56
C THR A 409 7.29 11.15 10.94
N LEU A 410 6.78 11.72 12.04
CA LEU A 410 7.14 11.32 13.40
C LEU A 410 6.68 9.89 13.72
N THR A 411 5.46 9.53 13.36
CA THR A 411 4.94 8.16 13.49
C THR A 411 5.56 7.22 12.46
N SER A 412 5.96 7.71 11.29
CA SER A 412 6.74 6.92 10.32
C SER A 412 8.13 6.52 10.87
N ILE A 413 8.78 7.37 11.67
CA ILE A 413 10.02 7.03 12.40
C ILE A 413 9.78 5.81 13.31
N LEU A 414 8.64 5.77 14.01
CA LEU A 414 8.25 4.60 14.82
C LEU A 414 8.09 3.34 13.96
N THR A 415 7.43 3.42 12.80
CA THR A 415 7.29 2.27 11.87
C THR A 415 8.66 1.70 11.48
N VAL A 416 9.60 2.56 11.07
CA VAL A 416 10.96 2.16 10.70
C VAL A 416 11.70 1.57 11.91
N TYR A 417 11.55 2.18 13.08
CA TYR A 417 12.21 1.71 14.29
C TYR A 417 11.68 0.36 14.80
N LEU A 418 10.38 0.08 14.64
CA LEU A 418 9.83 -1.25 14.88
C LEU A 418 10.45 -2.30 13.95
N GLY A 419 10.78 -1.91 12.71
CA GLY A 419 11.62 -2.70 11.81
C GLY A 419 13.02 -2.92 12.35
N VAL A 420 13.66 -1.88 12.88
CA VAL A 420 14.97 -1.97 13.55
C VAL A 420 14.93 -2.99 14.69
N GLN A 421 13.89 -2.96 15.51
CA GLN A 421 13.67 -3.92 16.59
C GLN A 421 13.62 -5.36 16.06
N ALA A 422 12.89 -5.60 14.96
CA ALA A 422 12.84 -6.91 14.33
C ALA A 422 14.21 -7.40 13.83
N GLY A 423 15.02 -6.49 13.27
CA GLY A 423 16.40 -6.76 12.87
C GLY A 423 17.30 -7.06 14.08
N ARG A 424 17.08 -6.39 15.22
CA ARG A 424 17.82 -6.64 16.46
C ARG A 424 17.51 -8.00 17.04
N THR A 425 16.24 -8.35 17.15
CA THR A 425 15.82 -9.69 17.55
C THR A 425 16.52 -10.76 16.70
N SER A 426 16.69 -10.52 15.39
CA SER A 426 17.40 -11.44 14.49
C SER A 426 18.90 -11.57 14.76
N ASN A 427 19.53 -10.48 15.18
CA ASN A 427 20.96 -10.42 15.46
C ASN A 427 21.30 -10.97 16.86
N THR A 428 20.44 -10.72 17.85
CA THR A 428 20.60 -11.12 19.24
C THR A 428 20.32 -12.60 19.44
N TYR A 429 19.15 -13.08 19.00
CA TYR A 429 18.77 -14.48 19.18
C TYR A 429 19.25 -15.30 17.99
N GLN A 430 20.21 -16.21 18.14
CA GLN A 430 20.61 -17.08 17.02
C GLN A 430 19.61 -18.22 16.77
N ASN A 431 18.97 -18.69 17.84
CA ASN A 431 17.98 -19.75 17.78
C ASN A 431 16.74 -19.35 16.98
N VAL A 432 16.45 -20.14 15.96
CA VAL A 432 15.30 -19.96 15.05
C VAL A 432 13.97 -19.88 15.81
N LYS A 433 13.74 -20.80 16.77
CA LYS A 433 12.53 -20.80 17.61
C LYS A 433 12.37 -19.49 18.39
N SER A 434 13.45 -19.00 19.01
CA SER A 434 13.44 -17.76 19.79
C SER A 434 13.15 -16.53 18.92
N LYS A 435 13.74 -16.44 17.72
CA LYS A 435 13.43 -15.38 16.75
C LYS A 435 11.95 -15.34 16.41
N MET A 436 11.39 -16.50 16.07
CA MET A 436 9.98 -16.62 15.67
C MET A 436 9.02 -16.27 16.81
N ILE A 437 9.26 -16.81 18.01
CA ILE A 437 8.44 -16.51 19.18
C ILE A 437 8.45 -15.01 19.46
N ARG A 438 9.62 -14.37 19.43
CA ARG A 438 9.78 -12.93 19.64
C ARG A 438 9.05 -12.10 18.60
N TRP A 439 9.20 -12.41 17.31
CA TRP A 439 8.48 -11.69 16.26
C TRP A 439 6.96 -11.83 16.40
N ASN A 440 6.46 -13.02 16.75
CA ASN A 440 5.02 -13.20 16.99
C ASN A 440 4.54 -12.44 18.25
N ILE A 441 5.31 -12.45 19.33
CA ILE A 441 5.00 -11.64 20.54
C ILE A 441 4.95 -10.16 20.17
N TRP A 442 5.94 -9.64 19.45
CA TRP A 442 5.95 -8.25 18.97
C TRP A 442 4.74 -7.97 18.09
N GLY A 443 4.49 -8.81 17.09
CA GLY A 443 3.38 -8.66 16.15
C GLY A 443 2.01 -8.61 16.82
N ILE A 444 1.74 -9.56 17.72
CA ILE A 444 0.48 -9.63 18.46
C ILE A 444 0.36 -8.47 19.45
N SER A 445 1.39 -8.19 20.25
CA SER A 445 1.31 -7.15 21.29
C SER A 445 1.09 -5.75 20.72
N ILE A 446 1.89 -5.33 19.72
CA ILE A 446 1.71 -4.01 19.11
C ILE A 446 0.45 -3.94 18.26
N GLY A 447 0.08 -5.03 17.59
CA GLY A 447 -1.17 -5.12 16.84
C GLY A 447 -2.40 -4.96 17.74
N LEU A 448 -2.39 -5.59 18.92
CA LEU A 448 -3.44 -5.45 19.92
C LEU A 448 -3.49 -4.03 20.50
N ILE A 449 -2.34 -3.42 20.83
CA ILE A 449 -2.32 -2.03 21.31
C ILE A 449 -2.89 -1.09 20.24
N GLY A 450 -2.52 -1.27 18.97
CA GLY A 450 -3.08 -0.51 17.86
C GLY A 450 -4.60 -0.72 17.69
N GLY A 451 -5.06 -1.96 17.83
CA GLY A 451 -6.48 -2.32 17.79
C GLY A 451 -7.30 -1.73 18.95
N ILE A 452 -6.74 -1.72 20.16
CA ILE A 452 -7.37 -1.10 21.34
C ILE A 452 -7.50 0.42 21.15
N LEU A 453 -6.49 1.09 20.58
CA LEU A 453 -6.54 2.52 20.31
C LEU A 453 -7.65 2.95 19.33
N CYS A 454 -8.06 2.07 18.42
CA CYS A 454 -9.21 2.27 17.54
C CYS A 454 -10.47 1.49 17.98
N LEU A 455 -10.46 0.90 19.18
CA LEU A 455 -11.54 0.05 19.69
C LEU A 455 -12.01 -1.07 18.73
N PHE A 456 -11.11 -1.55 17.85
CA PHE A 456 -11.41 -2.49 16.76
C PHE A 456 -12.56 -2.03 15.83
N LYS A 457 -12.79 -0.72 15.73
CA LYS A 457 -13.77 -0.11 14.83
C LYS A 457 -13.07 0.69 13.72
N ARG A 458 -13.80 0.97 12.63
CA ARG A 458 -13.29 1.74 11.48
C ARG A 458 -13.18 3.23 11.82
N ASP A 459 -14.28 3.83 12.25
CA ASP A 459 -14.42 5.29 12.40
C ASP A 459 -14.46 5.77 13.86
N ASP A 460 -14.73 4.88 14.80
CA ASP A 460 -14.78 5.18 16.23
C ASP A 460 -13.45 4.89 16.93
N GLY A 461 -13.22 5.57 18.05
CA GLY A 461 -12.12 5.32 18.99
C GLY A 461 -11.25 6.54 19.25
N PRO A 462 -10.40 6.52 20.30
CA PRO A 462 -9.51 7.64 20.62
C PRO A 462 -8.58 8.04 19.47
N ILE A 463 -8.07 7.05 18.71
CA ILE A 463 -7.21 7.27 17.55
C ILE A 463 -7.64 6.30 16.44
N PRO A 464 -8.43 6.73 15.43
CA PRO A 464 -8.91 5.86 14.36
C PRO A 464 -7.76 5.37 13.46
N LEU A 465 -7.98 4.24 12.78
CA LEU A 465 -7.01 3.70 11.82
C LEU A 465 -7.03 4.55 10.56
N ASN A 466 -6.02 5.42 10.41
CA ASN A 466 -6.00 6.41 9.35
C ASN A 466 -4.61 6.48 8.70
N LYS A 467 -4.53 6.06 7.44
CA LYS A 467 -3.30 6.10 6.63
C LYS A 467 -2.96 7.54 6.19
N GLN A 468 -3.98 8.36 5.92
CA GLN A 468 -3.80 9.74 5.44
C GLN A 468 -3.11 10.62 6.49
N LEU A 469 -3.43 10.44 7.77
CA LEU A 469 -2.76 11.13 8.88
C LEU A 469 -1.56 10.36 9.45
N TRP A 470 -1.28 9.16 8.93
CA TRP A 470 -0.31 8.22 9.51
C TRP A 470 -0.52 8.04 11.02
N SER A 471 -1.75 7.71 11.42
CA SER A 471 -2.15 7.66 12.82
C SER A 471 -1.34 6.64 13.62
N LEU A 472 -1.28 6.81 14.94
CA LEU A 472 -0.53 5.90 15.81
C LEU A 472 -1.11 4.48 15.78
N SER A 473 -2.43 4.34 15.81
CA SER A 473 -3.10 3.04 15.69
C SER A 473 -2.77 2.37 14.35
N PHE A 474 -2.79 3.12 13.24
CA PHE A 474 -2.40 2.63 11.92
C PHE A 474 -0.95 2.12 11.90
N THR A 475 -0.02 2.90 12.47
CA THR A 475 1.40 2.53 12.56
C THR A 475 1.60 1.22 13.32
N LEU A 476 0.92 1.06 14.46
CA LEU A 476 1.06 -0.11 15.32
C LEU A 476 0.44 -1.37 14.71
N VAL A 477 -0.77 -1.26 14.13
CA VAL A 477 -1.46 -2.38 13.47
C VAL A 477 -0.66 -2.86 12.26
N THR A 478 -0.23 -1.95 11.39
CA THR A 478 0.51 -2.33 10.17
C THR A 478 1.90 -2.89 10.47
N ALA A 479 2.61 -2.36 11.47
CA ALA A 479 3.85 -2.95 11.96
C ALA A 479 3.62 -4.33 12.58
N GLY A 480 2.53 -4.52 13.33
CA GLY A 480 2.14 -5.80 13.91
C GLY A 480 1.96 -6.89 12.84
N MET A 481 1.25 -6.55 11.77
CA MET A 481 1.12 -7.40 10.59
C MET A 481 2.47 -7.71 9.94
N ALA A 482 3.36 -6.73 9.81
CA ALA A 482 4.69 -6.91 9.21
C ALA A 482 5.55 -7.93 9.97
N PHE A 483 5.52 -7.91 11.32
CA PHE A 483 6.21 -8.91 12.14
C PHE A 483 5.70 -10.33 11.89
N ILE A 484 4.38 -10.52 11.83
CA ILE A 484 3.75 -11.84 11.61
C ILE A 484 4.08 -12.35 10.19
N ILE A 485 3.94 -11.49 9.18
CA ILE A 485 4.25 -11.82 7.80
C ILE A 485 5.74 -12.17 7.65
N GLN A 486 6.64 -11.40 8.25
CA GLN A 486 8.07 -11.69 8.22
C GLN A 486 8.38 -13.03 8.91
N ALA A 487 7.75 -13.34 10.04
CA ALA A 487 7.92 -14.63 10.73
C ALA A 487 7.44 -15.80 9.86
N TYR A 488 6.31 -15.65 9.18
CA TYR A 488 5.77 -16.64 8.25
C TYR A 488 6.67 -16.84 7.02
N LEU A 489 7.09 -15.76 6.37
CA LEU A 489 7.98 -15.82 5.20
C LEU A 489 9.36 -16.39 5.55
N PHE A 490 9.89 -16.06 6.73
CA PHE A 490 11.13 -16.65 7.23
C PHE A 490 11.00 -18.16 7.43
N LEU A 491 9.87 -18.63 8.00
CA LEU A 491 9.59 -20.05 8.13
C LEU A 491 9.51 -20.75 6.77
N LEU A 492 8.76 -20.17 5.84
CA LEU A 492 8.45 -20.82 4.57
C LEU A 492 9.66 -20.84 3.61
N VAL A 493 10.44 -19.75 3.56
CA VAL A 493 11.56 -19.56 2.61
C VAL A 493 12.91 -20.02 3.18
N ASP A 494 13.26 -19.59 4.39
CA ASP A 494 14.61 -19.82 4.94
C ASP A 494 14.71 -21.14 5.73
N ILE A 495 13.67 -21.50 6.50
CA ILE A 495 13.66 -22.72 7.33
C ILE A 495 13.17 -23.94 6.55
N LEU A 496 11.89 -23.95 6.16
CA LEU A 496 11.25 -25.09 5.52
C LEU A 496 11.73 -25.29 4.08
N LYS A 497 12.27 -24.24 3.45
CA LYS A 497 12.71 -24.23 2.04
C LYS A 497 11.67 -24.80 1.06
N LYS A 498 10.38 -24.76 1.43
CA LYS A 498 9.26 -25.22 0.61
C LYS A 498 9.11 -24.33 -0.63
N TRP A 499 9.47 -23.06 -0.50
CA TRP A 499 9.50 -22.09 -1.58
C TRP A 499 10.83 -21.36 -1.62
N GLY A 500 11.46 -21.31 -2.80
CA GLY A 500 12.73 -20.60 -2.99
C GLY A 500 12.60 -19.07 -3.06
N GLY A 501 11.41 -18.52 -2.81
CA GLY A 501 11.12 -17.08 -2.88
C GLY A 501 10.84 -16.53 -4.29
N ARG A 502 10.84 -17.36 -5.32
CA ARG A 502 10.65 -16.93 -6.73
C ARG A 502 9.14 -16.83 -7.07
N PRO A 503 8.70 -15.81 -7.84
CA PRO A 503 9.51 -14.77 -8.47
C PRO A 503 9.80 -13.55 -7.57
N LEU A 504 9.15 -13.41 -6.42
CA LEU A 504 9.19 -12.18 -5.60
C LEU A 504 10.59 -11.83 -5.05
N PHE A 505 11.50 -12.78 -4.93
CA PHE A 505 12.87 -12.52 -4.51
C PHE A 505 13.60 -11.52 -5.42
N TYR A 506 13.38 -11.60 -6.74
CA TYR A 506 14.07 -10.75 -7.72
C TYR A 506 13.71 -9.26 -7.60
N PRO A 507 12.41 -8.87 -7.58
CA PRO A 507 12.07 -7.46 -7.42
C PRO A 507 12.50 -6.90 -6.06
N GLY A 508 12.59 -7.73 -5.03
CA GLY A 508 13.07 -7.30 -3.71
C GLY A 508 14.53 -6.85 -3.68
N MET A 509 15.39 -7.37 -4.56
CA MET A 509 16.80 -6.99 -4.63
C MET A 509 17.02 -5.62 -5.28
N ASN A 510 16.10 -5.18 -6.15
CA ASN A 510 16.18 -3.94 -6.93
C ASN A 510 14.95 -3.03 -6.69
N ALA A 511 14.35 -3.08 -5.51
CA ALA A 511 13.04 -2.46 -5.26
C ALA A 511 12.97 -0.95 -5.54
N ILE A 512 14.01 -0.18 -5.19
CA ILE A 512 14.01 1.27 -5.44
C ILE A 512 14.08 1.56 -6.94
N ALA A 513 14.94 0.85 -7.68
CA ALA A 513 15.05 1.02 -9.12
C ALA A 513 13.74 0.67 -9.84
N LEU A 514 13.07 -0.41 -9.41
CA LEU A 514 11.76 -0.77 -9.94
C LEU A 514 10.70 0.29 -9.62
N TYR A 515 10.67 0.82 -8.39
CA TYR A 515 9.74 1.89 -8.03
C TYR A 515 9.92 3.13 -8.91
N LEU A 516 11.17 3.62 -9.05
CA LEU A 516 11.49 4.79 -9.86
C LEU A 516 11.14 4.55 -11.33
N GLY A 517 11.57 3.41 -11.88
CA GLY A 517 11.32 3.06 -13.27
C GLY A 517 9.83 2.97 -13.58
N HIS A 518 9.07 2.30 -12.70
CA HIS A 518 7.62 2.20 -12.85
C HIS A 518 6.96 3.59 -12.82
N ASP A 519 7.28 4.45 -11.85
CA ASP A 519 6.55 5.73 -11.71
C ASP A 519 6.89 6.69 -12.86
N LEU A 520 8.09 6.57 -13.45
CA LEU A 520 8.49 7.32 -14.64
C LEU A 520 7.83 6.82 -15.93
N LEU A 521 7.63 5.51 -16.08
CA LEU A 521 7.19 4.89 -17.34
C LEU A 521 5.73 4.42 -17.34
N LYS A 522 5.01 4.54 -16.22
CA LYS A 522 3.64 3.99 -16.09
C LYS A 522 2.66 4.51 -17.15
N ASP A 523 2.86 5.73 -17.66
CA ASP A 523 1.99 6.36 -18.67
C ASP A 523 2.53 6.18 -20.10
N THR A 524 3.53 5.30 -20.30
CA THR A 524 4.19 5.07 -21.59
C THR A 524 4.05 3.62 -22.07
N PHE A 525 3.78 3.43 -23.36
CA PHE A 525 3.75 2.09 -23.96
C PHE A 525 5.18 1.50 -24.02
N PRO A 526 5.42 0.22 -23.68
CA PRO A 526 4.47 -0.85 -23.37
C PRO A 526 4.13 -1.03 -21.88
N PHE A 527 4.58 -0.12 -21.02
CA PHE A 527 4.43 -0.21 -19.56
C PHE A 527 3.03 0.17 -19.06
N GLY A 528 2.34 1.05 -19.78
CA GLY A 528 0.93 1.37 -19.58
C GLY A 528 0.40 2.16 -20.77
N TRP A 529 -0.92 2.19 -20.92
CA TRP A 529 -1.61 2.90 -21.99
C TRP A 529 -3.01 3.29 -21.52
N LYS A 530 -3.69 4.20 -22.22
CA LYS A 530 -5.11 4.42 -21.93
C LYS A 530 -5.94 3.33 -22.64
N PRO A 531 -6.72 2.51 -21.93
CA PRO A 531 -7.57 1.51 -22.57
C PRO A 531 -8.56 2.12 -23.55
N THR A 532 -8.98 1.36 -24.57
CA THR A 532 -9.99 1.78 -25.55
C THR A 532 -11.40 1.76 -24.96
N GLU A 533 -11.65 0.85 -24.03
CA GLU A 533 -12.90 0.73 -23.28
C GLU A 533 -12.60 0.81 -21.78
N ASP A 534 -13.38 1.63 -21.07
CA ASP A 534 -13.22 1.87 -19.65
C ASP A 534 -13.96 0.77 -18.85
N THR A 535 -13.43 -0.46 -18.86
CA THR A 535 -13.97 -1.61 -18.11
C THR A 535 -12.94 -2.16 -17.13
N HIS A 536 -13.39 -2.79 -16.03
CA HIS A 536 -12.45 -3.42 -15.08
C HIS A 536 -11.55 -4.47 -15.75
N ALA A 537 -12.03 -5.18 -16.78
CA ALA A 537 -11.26 -6.19 -17.49
C ALA A 537 -10.06 -5.59 -18.25
N THR A 538 -10.25 -4.47 -18.95
CA THR A 538 -9.19 -3.81 -19.72
C THR A 538 -8.15 -3.18 -18.79
N PHE A 539 -8.59 -2.54 -17.70
CA PHE A 539 -7.69 -2.03 -16.66
C PHE A 539 -6.93 -3.17 -15.95
N LEU A 540 -7.60 -4.29 -15.65
CA LEU A 540 -6.95 -5.44 -15.04
C LEU A 540 -5.86 -6.01 -15.94
N PHE A 541 -6.15 -6.18 -17.23
CA PHE A 541 -5.19 -6.67 -18.21
C PHE A 541 -3.97 -5.76 -18.29
N MET A 542 -4.17 -4.45 -18.43
CA MET A 542 -3.09 -3.46 -18.46
C MET A 542 -2.23 -3.51 -17.18
N ASN A 543 -2.87 -3.52 -16.01
CA ASN A 543 -2.18 -3.46 -14.72
C ASN A 543 -1.37 -4.74 -14.47
N LEU A 544 -1.92 -5.91 -14.81
CA LEU A 544 -1.22 -7.18 -14.74
C LEU A 544 -0.06 -7.23 -15.73
N TRP A 545 -0.25 -6.73 -16.95
CA TRP A 545 0.81 -6.66 -17.97
C TRP A 545 1.96 -5.77 -17.53
N GLY A 546 1.70 -4.53 -17.11
CA GLY A 546 2.72 -3.61 -16.62
C GLY A 546 3.47 -4.18 -15.42
N THR A 547 2.75 -4.79 -14.47
CA THR A 547 3.36 -5.46 -13.31
C THR A 547 4.23 -6.65 -13.73
N PHE A 548 3.76 -7.47 -14.67
CA PHE A 548 4.52 -8.59 -15.23
C PHE A 548 5.81 -8.13 -15.90
N LEU A 549 5.77 -7.08 -16.71
CA LEU A 549 6.95 -6.51 -17.35
C LEU A 549 8.00 -6.06 -16.32
N TRP A 550 7.60 -5.39 -15.25
CA TRP A 550 8.53 -4.99 -14.19
C TRP A 550 9.13 -6.18 -13.44
N VAL A 551 8.35 -7.24 -13.20
CA VAL A 551 8.88 -8.49 -12.65
C VAL A 551 9.86 -9.14 -13.63
N ALA A 552 9.58 -9.15 -14.93
CA ALA A 552 10.48 -9.67 -15.95
C ALA A 552 11.79 -8.87 -16.03
N ILE A 553 11.71 -7.54 -15.98
CA ILE A 553 12.89 -6.65 -15.89
C ILE A 553 13.70 -6.95 -14.64
N SER A 554 13.05 -7.19 -13.49
CA SER A 554 13.77 -7.55 -12.27
C SER A 554 14.55 -8.87 -12.40
N ILE A 555 13.98 -9.84 -13.13
CA ILE A 555 14.65 -11.12 -13.44
C ILE A 555 15.83 -10.89 -14.37
N TYR A 556 15.67 -10.04 -15.39
CA TYR A 556 16.74 -9.66 -16.31
C TYR A 556 17.91 -9.00 -15.56
N LEU A 557 17.63 -7.98 -14.74
CA LEU A 557 18.64 -7.30 -13.93
C LEU A 557 19.39 -8.28 -13.02
N TYR A 558 18.66 -9.22 -12.41
CA TYR A 558 19.26 -10.27 -11.60
C TYR A 558 20.19 -11.20 -12.41
N LYS A 559 19.76 -11.65 -13.60
CA LYS A 559 20.57 -12.53 -14.47
C LYS A 559 21.88 -11.86 -14.91
N HIS A 560 21.86 -10.54 -15.11
CA HIS A 560 23.04 -9.75 -15.47
C HIS A 560 23.83 -9.21 -14.27
N ASN A 561 23.50 -9.63 -13.03
CA ASN A 561 24.13 -9.15 -11.79
C ASN A 561 24.09 -7.62 -11.61
N ILE A 562 23.07 -6.95 -12.16
CA ILE A 562 22.88 -5.51 -12.02
C ILE A 562 22.07 -5.25 -10.76
N PHE A 563 22.73 -4.69 -9.74
CA PHE A 563 22.11 -4.30 -8.47
C PHE A 563 22.20 -2.78 -8.30
N LEU A 564 21.09 -2.10 -8.58
CA LEU A 564 21.00 -0.65 -8.45
C LEU A 564 20.70 -0.31 -6.99
N THR A 565 21.70 0.20 -6.29
CA THR A 565 21.62 0.58 -4.88
C THR A 565 22.05 2.03 -4.69
N ILE A 566 21.46 2.68 -3.68
CA ILE A 566 21.68 4.08 -3.32
C ILE A 566 22.55 4.18 -2.07
#